data_AF-A0A7W0FP34-F1
#
_entry.id   AF-A0A7W0FP34-F1
#
_cell.length_a   1.000
_cell.length_b   1.000
_cell.length_c   1.000
_cell.angle_alpha   90.00
_cell.angle_beta   90.00
_cell.angle_gamma   90.00
#
_symmetry.space_group_name_H-M   'P 1'
#
loop_
_entity.id
_entity.type
_entity.pdbx_description
1 polymer ?
#
loop_
_entity_poly.entity_id
_entity_poly.type
_entity_poly.pdbx_seq_one_letter_code
_entity_poly.pdbx_strand_id
1 'polypeptide(L)'
;MTSIHYQQFPATTTDREGRMVQHQPHTGRTPEDPGFSLVEVLVVMLIVGVLVAIAIPVYLHQQAKANDASTKADVSHLAAEVATYFVDGRGTPTLDFASVPGKVVLTDGATYSVDVNLTNGTARPASGAFANLGNETNWCVSLTDPDGSVKDFKYTARTGLGTGTC
;
A
#
# COMPACT_ATOMS: atom_id res chain seq x y z
N MET A 1 19.81 -51.13 -18.96
CA MET A 1 19.88 -50.54 -20.32
C MET A 1 19.12 -51.44 -21.26
N THR A 2 17.86 -51.12 -21.52
CA THR A 2 17.06 -51.76 -22.58
C THR A 2 16.32 -50.62 -23.26
N SER A 3 16.93 -50.13 -24.35
CA SER A 3 16.41 -49.05 -25.17
C SER A 3 15.34 -49.63 -26.09
N ILE A 4 14.09 -49.22 -25.91
CA ILE A 4 13.01 -49.53 -26.86
C ILE A 4 13.06 -48.48 -27.96
N HIS A 5 13.52 -48.90 -29.13
CA HIS A 5 13.55 -48.10 -30.33
C HIS A 5 12.16 -48.18 -30.99
N TYR A 6 11.35 -47.14 -30.82
CA TYR A 6 10.12 -46.98 -31.61
C TYR A 6 10.48 -46.45 -33.00
N GLN A 7 10.41 -47.30 -34.02
CA GLN A 7 10.37 -46.84 -35.40
C GLN A 7 8.93 -46.52 -35.78
N GLN A 8 8.69 -45.26 -36.11
CA GLN A 8 7.42 -44.73 -36.59
C GLN A 8 7.15 -45.25 -38.02
N PHE A 9 6.13 -46.09 -38.19
CA PHE A 9 5.62 -46.45 -39.52
C PHE A 9 4.66 -45.36 -40.01
N PRO A 10 4.81 -44.81 -41.23
CA PRO A 10 3.82 -43.87 -41.79
C PRO A 10 2.54 -44.64 -42.18
N ALA A 11 1.39 -44.14 -41.74
CA ALA A 11 0.09 -44.69 -42.12
C ALA A 11 -0.27 -44.24 -43.55
N THR A 12 -0.04 -45.11 -44.54
CA THR A 12 -0.52 -44.91 -45.90
C THR A 12 -1.98 -45.37 -45.98
N THR A 13 -2.93 -44.43 -45.97
CA THR A 13 -4.32 -44.76 -46.26
C THR A 13 -4.49 -44.85 -47.79
N THR A 14 -4.79 -46.05 -48.28
CA THR A 14 -5.09 -46.32 -49.69
C THR A 14 -6.59 -46.57 -49.80
N ASP A 15 -7.27 -45.83 -50.66
CA ASP A 15 -8.69 -46.05 -50.96
C ASP A 15 -8.92 -47.38 -51.69
N ARG A 16 -10.14 -47.93 -51.64
CA ARG A 16 -10.52 -49.22 -52.26
C ARG A 16 -10.39 -49.25 -53.79
N GLU A 17 -10.21 -48.10 -54.45
CA GLU A 17 -9.90 -48.02 -55.88
C GLU A 17 -8.38 -47.94 -56.19
N GLY A 18 -7.49 -48.05 -55.20
CA GLY A 18 -6.04 -48.05 -55.41
C GLY A 18 -5.49 -46.73 -55.99
N ARG A 19 -6.30 -45.67 -56.00
CA ARG A 19 -5.91 -44.36 -56.51
C ARG A 19 -5.25 -43.57 -55.37
N MET A 20 -4.01 -43.13 -55.60
CA MET A 20 -3.32 -42.22 -54.69
C MET A 20 -4.04 -40.87 -54.71
N VAL A 21 -4.85 -40.59 -53.68
CA VAL A 21 -5.41 -39.25 -53.46
C VAL A 21 -4.34 -38.43 -52.74
N GLN A 22 -3.68 -37.56 -53.49
CA GLN A 22 -2.76 -36.59 -52.93
C GLN A 22 -3.58 -35.54 -52.18
N HIS A 23 -3.83 -35.77 -50.89
CA HIS A 23 -4.26 -34.71 -49.98
C HIS A 23 -3.13 -33.68 -49.92
N GLN A 24 -3.20 -32.66 -50.77
CA GLN A 24 -2.35 -31.49 -50.67
C GLN A 24 -2.76 -30.74 -49.40
N PRO A 25 -1.93 -30.65 -48.35
CA PRO A 25 -2.22 -29.78 -47.24
C PRO A 25 -2.10 -28.35 -47.76
N HIS A 26 -3.23 -27.66 -47.93
CA HIS A 26 -3.23 -26.22 -48.04
C HIS A 26 -2.76 -25.65 -46.71
N THR A 27 -1.45 -25.40 -46.61
CA THR A 27 -0.86 -24.57 -45.56
C THR A 27 -1.40 -23.16 -45.74
N GLY A 28 -2.53 -22.86 -45.07
CA GLY A 28 -3.03 -21.50 -44.95
C GLY A 28 -1.95 -20.67 -44.26
N ARG A 29 -1.34 -19.72 -44.99
CA ARG A 29 -0.65 -18.61 -44.36
C ARG A 29 -1.71 -17.88 -43.53
N THR A 30 -1.62 -18.00 -42.22
CA THR A 30 -2.25 -17.04 -41.33
C THR A 30 -1.76 -15.66 -41.77
N PRO A 31 -2.66 -14.67 -41.98
CA PRO A 31 -2.24 -13.32 -42.31
C PRO A 31 -1.15 -12.90 -41.33
N GLU A 32 0.00 -12.51 -41.85
CA GLU A 32 1.07 -11.95 -41.02
C GLU A 32 0.50 -10.72 -40.29
N ASP A 33 0.35 -10.82 -38.97
CA ASP A 33 -0.04 -9.68 -38.14
C ASP A 33 0.98 -8.56 -38.38
N PRO A 34 0.57 -7.36 -38.79
CA PRO A 34 1.49 -6.26 -38.99
C PRO A 34 2.17 -5.94 -37.65
N GLY A 35 3.46 -6.26 -37.55
CA GLY A 35 4.27 -5.96 -36.37
C GLY A 35 4.36 -4.45 -36.14
N PHE A 36 4.31 -4.03 -34.88
CA PHE A 36 4.47 -2.63 -34.46
C PHE A 36 5.77 -2.03 -35.01
N SER A 37 5.69 -0.82 -35.55
CA SER A 37 6.88 -0.14 -36.04
C SER A 37 7.75 0.33 -34.87
N LEU A 38 9.08 0.20 -34.98
CA LEU A 38 10.02 0.71 -33.97
C LEU A 38 9.88 2.22 -33.78
N VAL A 39 9.56 2.98 -34.84
CA VAL A 39 9.33 4.42 -34.73
C VAL A 39 8.05 4.74 -33.96
N GLU A 40 7.07 3.84 -34.02
CA GLU A 40 5.78 4.00 -33.35
C GLU A 40 5.93 3.77 -31.84
N VAL A 41 6.73 2.80 -31.43
CA VAL A 41 7.06 2.60 -30.01
C VAL A 41 7.97 3.72 -29.49
N LEU A 42 8.89 4.24 -30.32
CA LEU A 42 9.81 5.32 -29.94
C LEU A 42 9.10 6.63 -29.63
N VAL A 43 8.17 7.08 -30.49
CA VAL A 43 7.44 8.34 -30.25
C VAL A 43 6.54 8.24 -29.01
N VAL A 44 5.98 7.07 -28.73
CA VAL A 44 5.15 6.85 -27.53
C VAL A 44 6.00 6.98 -26.26
N MET A 45 7.18 6.35 -26.22
CA MET A 45 8.07 6.48 -25.06
C MET A 45 8.56 7.91 -24.85
N LEU A 46 8.73 8.69 -25.93
CA LEU A 46 9.06 10.11 -25.83
C LEU A 46 7.93 10.89 -25.15
N ILE A 47 6.69 10.69 -25.59
CA ILE A 47 5.53 11.40 -25.02
C ILE A 47 5.32 10.98 -23.56
N VAL A 48 5.35 9.68 -23.25
CA VAL A 48 5.22 9.17 -21.88
C VAL A 48 6.37 9.68 -21.00
N GLY A 49 7.59 9.79 -21.53
CA GLY A 49 8.73 10.34 -20.82
C GLY A 49 8.50 11.79 -20.35
N VAL A 50 7.93 12.64 -21.21
CA VAL A 50 7.59 14.02 -20.85
C VAL A 50 6.49 14.07 -19.78
N LEU A 51 5.45 13.22 -19.90
CA LEU A 51 4.38 13.16 -18.92
C LEU A 51 4.89 12.72 -17.54
N VAL A 52 5.70 11.67 -17.49
CA VAL A 52 6.26 11.11 -16.26
C VAL A 52 7.19 12.10 -15.55
N ALA A 53 7.98 12.87 -16.30
CA ALA A 53 8.88 13.88 -15.74
C ALA A 53 8.16 14.93 -14.88
N ILE A 54 6.92 15.30 -15.25
CA ILE A 54 6.10 16.25 -14.49
C ILE A 54 5.25 15.52 -13.44
N ALA A 55 4.73 14.34 -13.78
CA ALA A 55 3.82 13.60 -12.92
C ALA A 55 4.47 13.10 -11.62
N ILE A 56 5.71 12.59 -11.67
CA ILE A 56 6.39 12.05 -10.47
C ILE A 56 6.54 13.10 -9.35
N PRO A 57 7.13 14.29 -9.56
CA PRO A 57 7.32 15.24 -8.47
C PRO A 57 5.99 15.74 -7.89
N VAL A 58 4.98 15.93 -8.74
CA VAL A 58 3.62 16.31 -8.31
C VAL A 58 2.98 15.20 -7.47
N TYR A 59 3.09 13.96 -7.91
CA TYR A 59 2.57 12.80 -7.19
C TYR A 59 3.22 12.65 -5.80
N LEU A 60 4.55 12.75 -5.72
CA LEU A 60 5.27 12.64 -4.45
C LEU A 60 4.86 13.74 -3.46
N HIS A 61 4.66 14.98 -3.94
CA HIS A 61 4.17 16.07 -3.10
C HIS A 61 2.73 15.85 -2.62
N GLN A 62 1.86 15.32 -3.48
CA GLN A 62 0.49 14.99 -3.08
C GLN A 62 0.45 13.83 -2.08
N GLN A 63 1.31 12.83 -2.26
CA GLN A 63 1.45 11.72 -1.33
C GLN A 63 1.88 12.22 0.06
N ALA A 64 2.89 13.09 0.13
CA ALA A 64 3.34 13.68 1.39
C ALA A 64 2.26 14.50 2.10
N LYS A 65 1.41 15.22 1.35
CA LYS A 65 0.26 15.94 1.92
C LYS A 65 -0.86 15.01 2.38
N ALA A 66 -1.12 13.92 1.65
CA ALA A 66 -2.10 12.91 2.05
C ALA A 66 -1.67 12.24 3.36
N ASN A 67 -0.37 11.95 3.49
CA ASN A 67 0.26 11.45 4.70
C ASN A 67 0.09 12.41 5.89
N ASP A 68 0.34 13.72 5.70
CA ASP A 68 0.09 14.73 6.73
C ASP A 68 -1.39 14.78 7.16
N ALA A 69 -2.32 14.72 6.19
CA ALA A 69 -3.75 14.75 6.47
C ALA A 69 -4.21 13.50 7.25
N SER A 70 -3.67 12.34 6.88
CA SER A 70 -3.92 11.07 7.57
C SER A 70 -3.40 11.11 9.01
N THR A 71 -2.15 11.54 9.20
CA THR A 71 -1.54 11.65 10.54
C THR A 71 -2.26 12.65 11.43
N LYS A 72 -2.73 13.77 10.87
CA LYS A 72 -3.57 14.75 11.56
C LYS A 72 -4.91 14.14 12.02
N ALA A 73 -5.54 13.31 11.18
CA ALA A 73 -6.77 12.60 11.54
C ALA A 73 -6.50 11.56 12.63
N ASP A 74 -5.44 10.77 12.49
CA ASP A 74 -4.99 9.75 13.45
C ASP A 74 -4.70 10.35 14.84
N VAL A 75 -3.96 11.47 14.90
CA VAL A 75 -3.71 12.21 16.15
C VAL A 75 -5.00 12.69 16.79
N SER A 76 -5.94 13.20 15.99
CA SER A 76 -7.23 13.69 16.49
C SER A 76 -8.11 12.55 16.98
N HIS A 77 -8.08 11.41 16.32
CA HIS A 77 -8.78 10.20 16.72
C HIS A 77 -8.23 9.64 18.03
N LEU A 78 -6.90 9.51 18.15
CA LEU A 78 -6.25 9.12 19.40
C LEU A 78 -6.56 10.09 20.54
N ALA A 79 -6.55 11.40 20.26
CA ALA A 79 -6.91 12.43 21.22
C ALA A 79 -8.36 12.30 21.70
N ALA A 80 -9.29 11.93 20.81
CA ALA A 80 -10.69 11.69 21.19
C ALA A 80 -10.80 10.52 22.17
N GLU A 81 -10.09 9.41 21.93
CA GLU A 81 -10.06 8.25 22.82
C GLU A 81 -9.40 8.54 24.18
N VAL A 82 -8.37 9.39 24.21
CA VAL A 82 -7.78 9.87 25.47
C VAL A 82 -8.77 10.77 26.22
N ALA A 83 -9.46 11.66 25.50
CA ALA A 83 -10.45 12.56 26.11
C ALA A 83 -11.63 11.79 26.70
N THR A 84 -12.16 10.78 26.01
CA THR A 84 -13.26 9.94 26.53
C THR A 84 -12.84 9.20 27.79
N TYR A 85 -11.61 8.69 27.86
CA TYR A 85 -11.09 8.06 29.07
C TYR A 85 -11.08 9.01 30.28
N PHE A 86 -10.61 10.26 30.08
CA PHE A 86 -10.60 11.26 31.15
C PHE A 86 -12.02 11.70 31.56
N VAL A 87 -12.94 11.81 30.61
CA VAL A 87 -14.37 12.11 30.88
C VAL A 87 -15.01 11.04 31.76
N ASP A 88 -14.63 9.78 31.57
CA ASP A 88 -15.12 8.67 32.39
C ASP A 88 -14.50 8.60 33.80
N GLY A 89 -13.58 9.52 34.13
CA GLY A 89 -13.04 9.66 35.48
C GLY A 89 -12.15 8.50 35.94
N ARG A 90 -11.58 7.72 35.01
CA ARG A 90 -10.77 6.52 35.31
C ARG A 90 -9.32 6.81 35.71
N GLY A 91 -8.99 8.06 36.03
CA GLY A 91 -7.64 8.49 36.35
C GLY A 91 -6.80 8.76 35.09
N THR A 92 -5.55 8.30 35.09
CA THR A 92 -4.60 8.53 33.98
C THR A 92 -4.37 7.24 33.19
N PRO A 93 -4.64 7.23 31.86
CA PRO A 93 -4.38 6.05 31.05
C PRO A 93 -2.90 5.90 30.70
N THR A 94 -2.54 4.75 30.14
CA THR A 94 -1.26 4.51 29.46
C THR A 94 -1.53 4.28 27.98
N LEU A 95 -0.66 4.81 27.12
CA LEU A 95 -0.64 4.48 25.69
C LEU A 95 0.52 3.53 25.41
N ASP A 96 0.20 2.33 24.94
CA ASP A 96 1.17 1.41 24.39
C ASP A 96 1.22 1.55 22.87
N PHE A 97 2.32 2.10 22.40
CA PHE A 97 2.62 2.22 20.98
C PHE A 97 3.35 0.96 20.46
N ALA A 98 4.07 0.22 21.31
CA ALA A 98 5.09 -0.73 20.89
C ALA A 98 4.56 -2.10 20.44
N SER A 99 3.30 -2.42 20.72
CA SER A 99 2.79 -3.79 20.57
C SER A 99 2.38 -4.18 19.14
N VAL A 100 1.93 -3.24 18.29
CA VAL A 100 1.51 -3.54 16.90
C VAL A 100 1.70 -2.31 15.99
N PRO A 101 2.36 -2.44 14.81
CA PRO A 101 2.44 -1.35 13.83
C PRO A 101 1.05 -0.85 13.41
N GLY A 102 0.88 0.46 13.36
CA GLY A 102 -0.40 1.08 12.97
C GLY A 102 -1.52 0.92 14.01
N LYS A 103 -1.21 0.57 15.26
CA LYS A 103 -2.18 0.50 16.34
C LYS A 103 -1.59 1.06 17.63
N VAL A 104 -2.40 1.76 18.40
CA VAL A 104 -2.08 2.24 19.74
C VAL A 104 -3.08 1.63 20.70
N VAL A 105 -2.61 1.08 21.81
CA VAL A 105 -3.50 0.54 22.85
C VAL A 105 -3.60 1.57 23.97
N LEU A 106 -4.82 2.05 24.23
CA LEU A 106 -5.13 2.88 25.40
C LEU A 106 -5.64 1.98 26.51
N THR A 107 -4.91 1.90 27.63
CA THR A 107 -5.24 0.98 28.72
C THR A 107 -4.95 1.58 30.10
N ASP A 108 -5.69 1.12 31.10
CA ASP A 108 -5.43 1.39 32.52
C ASP A 108 -4.58 0.30 33.19
N GLY A 109 -4.17 -0.73 32.43
CA GLY A 109 -3.46 -1.91 32.95
C GLY A 109 -4.35 -2.89 33.73
N ALA A 110 -5.67 -2.67 33.74
CA ALA A 110 -6.66 -3.48 34.45
C ALA A 110 -7.81 -3.92 33.53
N THR A 111 -8.95 -3.23 33.57
CA THR A 111 -10.19 -3.66 32.87
C THR A 111 -10.47 -2.83 31.62
N TYR A 112 -9.85 -1.66 31.49
CA TYR A 112 -10.03 -0.81 30.33
C TYR A 112 -8.91 -1.05 29.32
N SER A 113 -9.30 -1.38 28.09
CA SER A 113 -8.40 -1.46 26.95
C SER A 113 -9.16 -1.14 25.68
N VAL A 114 -8.66 -0.16 24.92
CA VAL A 114 -9.21 0.23 23.62
C VAL A 114 -8.09 0.26 22.60
N ASP A 115 -8.39 -0.31 21.45
CA ASP A 115 -7.50 -0.35 20.30
C ASP A 115 -7.78 0.84 19.38
N VAL A 116 -6.82 1.75 19.28
CA VAL A 116 -6.87 2.88 18.35
C VAL A 116 -6.10 2.49 17.09
N ASN A 117 -6.82 2.18 16.02
CA ASN A 117 -6.22 1.87 14.72
C ASN A 117 -5.80 3.17 14.02
N LEU A 118 -4.59 3.18 13.47
CA LEU A 118 -4.00 4.28 12.72
C LEU A 118 -4.02 3.95 11.23
N THR A 119 -4.32 4.95 10.42
CA THR A 119 -4.76 4.74 9.04
C THR A 119 -3.59 4.50 8.07
N ASN A 120 -2.37 4.92 8.41
CA ASN A 120 -1.25 4.93 7.47
C ASN A 120 -0.04 4.06 7.87
N GLY A 121 -0.16 3.20 8.88
CA GLY A 121 1.01 2.46 9.42
C GLY A 121 2.13 3.38 9.95
N THR A 122 1.83 4.68 10.09
CA THR A 122 2.76 5.77 10.40
C THR A 122 3.18 5.82 11.85
N ALA A 123 2.60 4.99 12.71
CA ALA A 123 3.35 4.49 13.84
C ALA A 123 4.29 3.39 13.35
N ARG A 124 5.49 3.78 12.91
CA ARG A 124 6.69 3.09 13.39
C ARG A 124 6.75 3.44 14.88
N PRO A 125 6.12 2.65 15.77
CA PRO A 125 5.76 3.15 17.07
C PRO A 125 6.98 3.33 18.00
N ALA A 126 8.17 2.96 17.52
CA ALA A 126 9.40 2.97 18.28
C ALA A 126 10.14 4.31 18.27
N SER A 127 9.81 5.28 17.40
CA SER A 127 10.59 6.55 17.36
C SER A 127 9.81 7.84 17.09
N GLY A 128 8.51 7.76 16.77
CA GLY A 128 7.73 8.94 16.34
C GLY A 128 6.40 9.16 17.06
N ALA A 129 5.98 8.25 17.94
CA ALA A 129 4.75 8.40 18.70
C ALA A 129 5.09 8.71 20.15
N PHE A 130 4.56 9.81 20.67
CA PHE A 130 4.83 10.29 22.03
C PHE A 130 3.53 10.69 22.71
N ALA A 131 3.46 10.46 24.01
CA ALA A 131 2.36 10.92 24.82
C ALA A 131 2.84 11.36 26.20
N ASN A 132 2.27 12.46 26.69
CA ASN A 132 2.38 12.91 28.06
C ASN A 132 0.95 12.99 28.62
N LEU A 133 0.56 11.98 29.39
CA LEU A 133 -0.79 11.85 29.92
C LEU A 133 -0.85 12.34 31.37
N GLY A 134 -0.60 13.63 31.61
CA GLY A 134 -0.56 14.18 32.97
C GLY A 134 -1.89 14.04 33.72
N ASN A 135 -2.88 14.86 33.36
CA ASN A 135 -4.23 14.85 33.94
C ASN A 135 -5.26 15.30 32.92
N GLU A 136 -6.56 15.27 33.27
CA GLU A 136 -7.70 15.59 32.40
C GLU A 136 -7.60 16.95 31.67
N THR A 137 -6.90 17.94 32.24
CA THR A 137 -6.71 19.29 31.67
C THR A 137 -5.30 19.53 31.11
N ASN A 138 -4.40 18.56 31.26
CA ASN A 138 -3.02 18.67 30.85
C ASN A 138 -2.50 17.32 30.40
N TRP A 139 -2.81 17.01 29.14
CA TRP A 139 -2.28 15.87 28.42
C TRP A 139 -1.96 16.28 26.97
N CYS A 140 -1.04 15.54 26.36
CA CYS A 140 -0.60 15.71 24.99
C CYS A 140 -0.36 14.35 24.35
N VAL A 141 -0.80 14.17 23.11
CA VAL A 141 -0.43 13.05 22.24
C VAL A 141 0.14 13.58 20.93
N SER A 142 1.16 12.95 20.39
CA SER A 142 1.74 13.32 19.11
C SER A 142 2.15 12.11 18.30
N LEU A 143 1.97 12.20 16.99
CA LEU A 143 2.41 11.21 16.01
C LEU A 143 3.31 11.90 14.98
N THR A 144 4.37 11.20 14.60
CA THR A 144 5.34 11.60 13.57
C THR A 144 5.23 10.67 12.38
N ASP A 145 5.03 11.24 11.20
CA ASP A 145 5.06 10.57 9.92
C ASP A 145 6.31 10.98 9.13
N PRO A 146 7.31 10.09 8.96
CA PRO A 146 8.53 10.40 8.23
C PRO A 146 8.33 10.63 6.74
N ASP A 147 7.16 10.33 6.19
CA ASP A 147 6.80 10.49 4.77
C ASP A 147 5.86 11.70 4.54
N GLY A 148 5.42 12.37 5.60
CA GLY A 148 4.63 13.61 5.54
C GLY A 148 5.43 14.83 5.06
N SER A 149 4.79 15.97 4.76
CA SER A 149 5.53 17.23 4.51
C SER A 149 5.87 17.96 5.81
N VAL A 150 4.98 17.91 6.82
CA VAL A 150 5.13 18.58 8.13
C VAL A 150 5.74 17.64 9.18
N LYS A 151 5.62 16.32 8.96
CA LYS A 151 6.14 15.22 9.79
C LYS A 151 5.47 15.09 11.15
N ASP A 152 5.36 16.16 11.94
CA ASP A 152 4.93 16.08 13.34
C ASP A 152 3.58 16.77 13.59
N PHE A 153 2.64 16.03 14.16
CA PHE A 153 1.37 16.55 14.64
C PHE A 153 1.15 16.17 16.09
N LYS A 154 0.57 17.11 16.85
CA LYS A 154 0.19 16.91 18.24
C LYS A 154 -1.22 17.36 18.52
N TYR A 155 -1.79 16.82 19.57
CA TYR A 155 -3.01 17.30 20.17
C TYR A 155 -2.78 17.50 21.66
N THR A 156 -3.18 18.66 22.18
CA THR A 156 -3.15 18.93 23.62
C THR A 156 -4.55 19.21 24.14
N ALA A 157 -4.79 18.86 25.41
CA ALA A 157 -6.05 19.18 26.10
C ALA A 157 -6.41 20.67 26.07
N ARG A 158 -5.41 21.56 25.95
CA ARG A 158 -5.55 23.01 26.11
C ARG A 158 -5.68 23.76 24.79
N THR A 159 -4.90 23.35 23.79
CA THR A 159 -4.77 24.06 22.52
C THR A 159 -5.40 23.29 21.36
N GLY A 160 -5.81 22.04 21.58
CA GLY A 160 -6.24 21.13 20.54
C GLY A 160 -5.09 20.74 19.62
N LEU A 161 -5.43 20.53 18.35
CA LEU A 161 -4.51 20.08 17.32
C LEU A 161 -3.50 21.18 16.92
N GLY A 162 -2.23 20.82 16.84
CA GLY A 162 -1.13 21.64 16.33
C GLY A 162 -0.03 20.80 15.68
N THR A 163 1.06 21.46 15.29
CA THR A 163 2.25 20.81 14.74
C THR A 163 3.35 20.66 15.79
N GLY A 164 4.30 19.76 15.52
CA GLY A 164 5.39 19.43 16.43
C GLY A 164 5.01 18.30 17.39
N THR A 165 5.91 18.02 18.33
CA THR A 165 5.73 16.94 19.31
C THR A 165 5.20 17.45 20.64
N CYS A 166 4.71 16.50 21.44
CA CYS A 166 4.76 16.63 22.89
C CYS A 166 6.23 16.59 23.37
#